data_AF-A0A2E4ID19-F1
#
_entry.id   AF-A0A2E4ID19-F1
#
_cell.length_a   1.000
_cell.length_b   1.000
_cell.length_c   1.000
_cell.angle_alpha   90.00
_cell.angle_beta   90.00
_cell.angle_gamma   90.00
#
_symmetry.space_group_name_H-M   'P 1'
#
loop_
_entity.id
_entity.type
_entity.pdbx_description
1 polymer ?
#
loop_
_entity_poly.entity_id
_entity_poly.type
_entity_poly.pdbx_seq_one_letter_code
_entity_poly.pdbx_strand_id
1 'polypeptide(L)' 'MSSFTPSFAWSSFDSLPTGSPNKVVKATAIGVEMNNIESAVNSKLDAAGGTATGTLTVANLAVSGTFSGATTIDGGTY' A
#
# COMPACT_ATOMS: atom_id res chain seq x y z
N MET A 1 -6.51 -1.41 2.70
CA MET A 1 -5.25 -1.13 1.97
C MET A 1 -5.57 -0.42 0.69
N SER A 2 -5.01 0.76 0.46
CA SER A 2 -5.06 1.43 -0.83
C SER A 2 -3.96 0.88 -1.75
N SER A 3 -4.27 0.81 -3.04
CA SER A 3 -3.27 0.56 -4.08
C SER A 3 -2.76 1.89 -4.59
N PHE A 4 -1.45 2.00 -4.80
CA PHE A 4 -0.89 3.16 -5.47
C PHE A 4 -1.28 3.14 -6.95
N THR A 5 -1.84 4.25 -7.43
CA THR A 5 -2.08 4.51 -8.85
C THR A 5 -1.44 5.87 -9.17
N PRO A 6 -0.56 5.96 -10.17
CA PRO A 6 0.01 7.24 -10.57
C PRO A 6 -1.08 8.25 -10.94
N SER A 7 -0.97 9.48 -10.44
CA SER A 7 -1.84 10.59 -10.82
C SER A 7 -1.53 11.13 -12.20
N PHE A 8 -0.33 10.86 -12.72
CA PHE A 8 0.13 11.33 -14.01
C PHE A 8 0.49 10.17 -14.94
N ALA A 9 0.11 10.30 -16.21
CA ALA A 9 0.53 9.38 -17.26
C ALA A 9 1.97 9.70 -17.70
N TRP A 10 2.95 9.37 -16.85
CA TRP A 10 4.36 9.76 -17.03
C TRP A 10 4.93 9.41 -18.41
N SER A 11 4.58 8.25 -18.97
CA SER A 11 5.02 7.82 -20.31
C SER A 11 4.51 8.71 -21.45
N SER A 12 3.41 9.44 -21.26
CA SER A 12 2.90 10.39 -22.27
C SER A 12 3.85 11.57 -22.48
N PHE A 13 4.67 11.90 -21.47
CA PHE A 13 5.58 13.03 -21.53
C PHE A 13 6.69 12.79 -22.57
N ASP A 14 7.11 11.54 -22.74
CA ASP A 14 8.16 11.17 -23.70
C ASP A 14 7.77 11.49 -25.14
N SER A 15 6.48 11.35 -25.45
CA SER A 15 5.90 11.63 -26.77
C SER A 15 5.75 13.12 -27.10
N LEU A 16 5.91 14.01 -26.11
CA LEU A 16 5.72 15.45 -26.32
C LEU A 16 6.87 16.04 -27.16
N PRO A 17 6.59 17.01 -28.05
CA PRO A 17 7.62 17.72 -28.81
C PRO A 17 8.66 18.40 -27.90
N THR A 18 9.89 18.50 -28.40
CA THR A 18 10.97 19.26 -27.74
C THR A 18 10.53 20.72 -27.50
N GLY A 19 10.77 21.22 -26.28
CA GLY A 19 10.39 22.58 -25.88
C GLY A 19 8.94 22.72 -25.38
N SER A 20 8.14 21.64 -25.40
CA SER A 20 6.79 21.68 -24.81
C SER A 20 6.87 21.97 -23.29
N PRO A 21 6.19 23.01 -22.78
CA PRO A 21 6.13 23.28 -21.34
C PRO A 21 5.54 22.12 -20.53
N ASN A 22 4.69 21.31 -21.15
CA ASN A 22 4.09 20.13 -20.54
C ASN A 22 5.06 18.96 -20.39
N LYS A 23 6.25 19.04 -21.01
CA LYS A 23 7.33 18.06 -20.83
C LYS A 23 8.12 18.27 -19.53
N VAL A 24 7.86 19.38 -18.81
CA VAL A 24 8.54 19.70 -17.55
C VAL A 24 7.85 19.00 -16.38
N VAL A 25 8.59 18.15 -15.67
CA VAL A 25 8.14 17.56 -14.41
C VAL A 25 8.33 18.60 -13.30
N LYS A 26 7.22 19.09 -12.75
CA LYS A 26 7.23 20.07 -11.66
C LYS A 26 7.44 19.38 -10.32
N ALA A 27 8.18 20.02 -9.41
CA ALA A 27 8.38 19.51 -8.04
C ALA A 27 7.05 19.26 -7.30
N THR A 28 6.02 20.06 -7.59
CA THR A 28 4.66 19.87 -7.04
C THR A 28 4.03 18.56 -7.51
N ALA A 29 4.23 18.16 -8.77
CA ALA A 29 3.73 16.88 -9.29
C ALA A 29 4.43 15.70 -8.62
N ILE A 30 5.75 15.81 -8.39
CA ILE A 30 6.52 14.82 -7.64
C ILE A 30 6.00 14.72 -6.20
N GLY A 31 5.77 15.86 -5.53
CA GLY A 31 5.24 15.89 -4.16
C GLY A 31 3.88 15.20 -4.01
N VAL A 32 2.96 15.43 -4.96
CA VAL A 32 1.68 14.70 -5.01
C VAL A 32 1.93 13.21 -5.10
N GLU A 33 2.84 12.78 -5.96
CA GLU A 33 3.09 11.36 -6.18
C GLU A 33 3.77 10.68 -5.00
N MET A 34 4.67 11.37 -4.30
CA MET A 34 5.27 10.86 -3.07
C MET A 34 4.24 10.70 -1.95
N ASN A 35 3.33 11.66 -1.78
CA ASN A 35 2.25 11.58 -0.79
C ASN A 35 1.28 10.42 -1.09
N ASN A 36 0.98 10.17 -2.36
CA ASN A 36 0.15 9.05 -2.79
C ASN A 36 0.82 7.71 -2.49
N ILE A 37 2.12 7.59 -2.75
CA ILE A 37 2.91 6.39 -2.43
C ILE A 37 2.96 6.19 -0.91
N GLU A 38 3.28 7.22 -0.14
CA GLU A 38 3.30 7.17 1.32
C GLU A 38 1.95 6.68 1.86
N SER A 39 0.85 7.27 1.40
CA SER A 39 -0.51 6.87 1.81
C SER A 39 -0.79 5.41 1.48
N ALA A 40 -0.39 4.94 0.29
CA ALA A 40 -0.55 3.56 -0.11
C ALA A 40 0.26 2.61 0.77
N VAL A 41 1.52 2.93 1.04
CA VAL A 41 2.42 2.13 1.89
C VAL A 41 1.93 2.09 3.34
N ASN A 42 1.60 3.25 3.92
CA ASN A 42 1.15 3.37 5.31
C ASN A 42 -0.21 2.68 5.55
N SER A 43 -0.99 2.44 4.50
CA SER A 43 -2.23 1.66 4.61
C SER A 43 -2.03 0.14 4.71
N LYS A 44 -0.79 -0.34 4.59
CA LYS A 44 -0.43 -1.76 4.61
C LYS A 44 0.11 -2.16 5.97
N LEU A 45 -0.14 -3.42 6.34
CA LEU A 45 0.41 -4.00 7.56
C LEU A 45 1.93 -4.18 7.40
N ASP A 46 2.69 -3.75 8.40
CA ASP A 46 4.14 -3.95 8.44
C ASP A 46 4.47 -5.42 8.71
N ALA A 47 5.27 -6.02 7.82
CA ALA A 47 5.74 -7.40 7.97
C ALA A 47 6.72 -7.57 9.13
N ALA A 48 7.38 -6.51 9.59
CA ALA A 48 8.35 -6.54 10.68
C ALA A 48 7.74 -6.44 12.09
N GLY A 49 6.41 -6.29 12.20
CA GLY A 49 5.75 -6.23 13.52
C GLY A 49 4.47 -5.41 13.58
N GLY A 50 3.76 -5.24 12.46
CA GLY A 50 2.49 -4.52 12.43
C GLY A 50 1.42 -5.23 13.26
N THR A 51 0.59 -4.45 13.94
CA THR A 51 -0.60 -4.95 14.66
C THR A 51 -1.84 -4.75 13.80
N ALA A 52 -2.57 -5.83 13.52
CA ALA A 52 -3.91 -5.75 12.96
C ALA A 52 -4.93 -5.42 14.06
N THR A 53 -5.86 -4.50 13.79
CA THR A 53 -6.98 -4.17 14.68
C THR A 53 -8.30 -4.54 14.01
N GLY A 54 -9.32 -4.92 14.81
CA GLY A 54 -10.61 -5.35 14.29
C GLY A 54 -10.62 -6.81 13.78
N THR A 55 -11.38 -7.07 12.71
CA THR A 55 -11.46 -8.41 12.09
C THR A 55 -10.44 -8.53 10.97
N LEU A 56 -9.58 -9.55 11.05
CA LEU A 56 -8.63 -9.90 10.00
C LEU A 56 -9.07 -11.19 9.33
N THR A 57 -9.26 -11.16 8.01
CA THR A 57 -9.46 -12.38 7.21
C THR A 57 -8.12 -12.81 6.62
N VAL A 58 -7.72 -14.05 6.89
CA VAL A 58 -6.50 -14.66 6.34
C VAL A 58 -6.86 -15.96 5.62
N ALA A 59 -6.19 -16.24 4.51
CA ALA A 59 -6.38 -17.49 3.78
C ALA A 59 -5.76 -18.69 4.51
N ASN A 60 -4.57 -18.50 5.07
CA ASN A 60 -3.86 -19.50 5.85
C ASN A 60 -3.21 -18.81 7.06
N LEU A 61 -3.38 -19.38 8.25
CA LEU A 61 -2.76 -18.89 9.48
C LEU A 61 -1.78 -19.94 10.01
N ALA A 62 -0.51 -19.56 10.14
CA ALA A 62 0.50 -20.36 10.84
C ALA A 62 1.03 -19.53 12.01
N VAL A 63 1.01 -20.11 13.22
CA VAL A 63 1.50 -19.48 14.44
C VAL A 63 2.68 -20.28 14.97
N SER A 64 3.87 -19.70 14.98
CA SER A 64 5.10 -20.34 15.47
C SER A 64 5.41 -20.03 16.95
N GLY A 65 4.57 -19.23 17.61
CA GLY A 65 4.73 -18.80 19.00
C GLY A 65 3.43 -18.92 19.79
N THR A 66 3.30 -18.10 20.84
CA THR A 66 2.10 -18.11 21.69
C THR A 66 0.96 -17.35 21.02
N PHE A 67 -0.15 -18.04 20.78
CA PHE A 67 -1.42 -17.40 20.51
C PHE A 67 -2.15 -17.15 21.83
N SER A 68 -2.40 -15.88 22.18
CA SER A 68 -3.05 -15.48 23.43
C SER A 68 -4.20 -14.53 23.13
N GLY A 69 -5.28 -14.61 23.91
CA GLY A 69 -6.41 -13.67 23.83
C GLY A 69 -7.60 -14.10 22.96
N ALA A 70 -7.59 -15.31 22.39
CA ALA A 70 -8.81 -15.87 21.80
C ALA A 70 -9.73 -16.41 22.90
N THR A 71 -10.95 -15.87 23.01
CA THR A 71 -12.01 -16.42 23.86
C THR A 71 -12.70 -17.62 23.19
N THR A 72 -12.69 -17.67 21.86
CA THR A 72 -13.31 -18.74 21.07
C THR A 72 -12.51 -18.97 19.79
N ILE A 73 -12.22 -20.24 19.46
CA ILE A 73 -11.73 -20.66 18.15
C ILE A 73 -12.75 -21.66 17.61
N ASP A 74 -13.57 -21.25 16.65
CA ASP A 74 -14.66 -22.06 16.11
C ASP A 74 -14.35 -22.53 14.67
N GLY A 75 -14.68 -23.78 14.35
CA GLY A 75 -14.57 -24.31 12.99
C GLY A 75 -13.27 -25.01 12.60
N GLY A 76 -12.48 -25.54 13.54
CA GLY A 76 -11.24 -26.26 13.26
C GLY A 76 -11.16 -27.69 13.80
N THR A 77 -10.32 -28.51 13.17
CA THR A 77 -9.70 -29.69 13.80
C THR A 77 -8.32 -29.22 14.28
N TYR A 78 -8.15 -29.07 15.59
CA TYR A 78 -6.93 -28.56 16.22
C TYR A 78 -6.10 -29.69 16.80
#